data_AF-A0A087SPV3-F1
#
_entry.id   AF-A0A087SPV3-F1
#
_cell.length_a   1.000
_cell.length_b   1.000
_cell.length_c   1.000
_cell.angle_alpha   90.00
_cell.angle_beta   90.00
_cell.angle_gamma   90.00
#
_symmetry.space_group_name_H-M   'P 1'
#
loop_
_entity.id
_entity.type
_entity.pdbx_description
1 polymer ?
#
loop_
_entity_poly.entity_id
_entity_poly.type
_entity_poly.pdbx_seq_one_letter_code
_entity_poly.pdbx_strand_id
1 'polypeptide(L)'
;MVRGPTAYFLFADAVRADVQEELQARQPAGKISVAILGKAIGERWQALSEEEKQVFKDQAAAKAAELAASEDPQGAGDPESSDPSPSTAPASLPTSLVKKIMTMDSDVSRVSAEGLRAVGAATEAFLGLLAAGALARAAGDKRKNFRFGDVLALALKDRRLIDMGLAEVLQQDPQFREACEAVDASAKPKPARAAAVGDIEDVGMRKLTAFFQAGTAKPSSTETKPRPRILSGVQPTGTLHLGNYLGAIRGWTALQHEYDAFFCVVDLHAVTLPHDPAALQASTRSVAAMYLAAGIDPAVSTVFVQSHVSAHAELTWLLSCATPLGWLRKMIQFKEKSKKTGEEVGTGLLTYPVLMAADILLYQPDLVPVGEDQRQHLELTRDLAERMNSLYGGKRGKKLGLRGSRLFRVPEAGIVDRGGRCMSLLDGTVKMSKSAESDASRINLLDPPDLIRKKVQRAKTDAQDGLRWGDPDRPEAANLLTIYQTITGRPQEEVAEEVAAMRWGTFKPLLAEALVEHLAPIQQRYADIMADPQTLDDILEKASARGKGGAEAAGAVAHQTLDDVKKAMGFMLPHKSR
;
A
#
# COMPACT_ATOMS: atom_id res chain seq x y z
N MET A 1 -25.67 -23.46 -21.91
CA MET A 1 -25.48 -22.96 -23.30
C MET A 1 -24.08 -22.40 -23.48
N VAL A 2 -23.15 -23.28 -23.82
CA VAL A 2 -21.83 -22.88 -24.34
C VAL A 2 -22.05 -22.34 -25.75
N ARG A 3 -21.80 -21.04 -25.98
CA ARG A 3 -21.90 -20.46 -27.34
C ARG A 3 -20.64 -20.81 -28.13
N GLY A 4 -20.81 -21.43 -29.30
CA GLY A 4 -19.72 -21.74 -30.23
C GLY A 4 -18.99 -20.48 -30.78
N PRO A 5 -17.82 -20.64 -31.40
CA PRO A 5 -17.02 -19.54 -31.95
C PRO A 5 -17.80 -18.79 -33.05
N THR A 6 -17.66 -17.47 -33.11
CA THR A 6 -18.32 -16.65 -34.15
C THR A 6 -17.61 -16.76 -35.50
N ALA A 7 -18.32 -16.43 -36.59
CA ALA A 7 -17.76 -16.44 -37.94
C ALA A 7 -16.48 -15.61 -38.08
N TYR A 8 -16.43 -14.44 -37.42
CA TYR A 8 -15.23 -13.60 -37.38
C TYR A 8 -14.05 -14.29 -36.69
N PHE A 9 -14.30 -15.04 -35.60
CA PHE A 9 -13.24 -15.76 -34.89
C PHE A 9 -12.66 -16.89 -35.74
N LEU A 10 -13.49 -17.63 -36.48
CA LEU A 10 -13.02 -18.67 -37.40
C LEU A 10 -12.21 -18.09 -38.57
N PHE A 11 -12.68 -16.98 -39.14
CA PHE A 11 -11.93 -16.24 -40.15
C PHE A 11 -10.60 -15.72 -39.61
N ALA A 12 -10.62 -15.05 -38.45
CA ALA A 12 -9.43 -14.46 -37.85
C ALA A 12 -8.37 -15.49 -37.51
N ASP A 13 -8.75 -16.71 -37.15
CA ASP A 13 -7.84 -17.83 -36.93
C ASP A 13 -7.24 -18.36 -38.24
N ALA A 14 -8.07 -18.50 -39.29
CA ALA A 14 -7.66 -18.97 -40.60
C ALA A 14 -6.65 -18.04 -41.30
N VAL A 15 -6.80 -16.72 -41.18
CA VAL A 15 -5.92 -15.75 -41.87
C VAL A 15 -4.79 -15.20 -41.00
N ARG A 16 -4.69 -15.61 -39.73
CA ARG A 16 -3.78 -14.99 -38.75
C ARG A 16 -2.32 -15.10 -39.16
N ALA A 17 -1.92 -16.30 -39.59
CA ALA A 17 -0.54 -16.60 -39.94
C ALA A 17 -0.11 -15.78 -41.16
N ASP A 18 -0.94 -15.77 -42.20
CA ASP A 18 -0.67 -15.05 -43.46
C ASP A 18 -0.58 -13.54 -43.25
N VAL A 19 -1.51 -12.96 -42.47
CA VAL A 19 -1.48 -11.52 -42.15
C VAL A 19 -0.22 -11.17 -41.33
N GLN A 20 0.19 -12.06 -40.43
CA GLN A 20 1.38 -11.84 -39.61
C GLN A 20 2.66 -11.88 -40.46
N GLU A 21 2.75 -12.80 -41.42
CA GLU A 21 3.88 -12.92 -42.35
C GLU A 21 3.98 -11.71 -43.29
N GLU A 22 2.86 -11.24 -43.83
CA GLU A 22 2.83 -10.03 -44.67
C GLU A 22 3.25 -8.76 -43.92
N LEU A 23 2.82 -8.62 -42.67
CA LEU A 23 3.20 -7.49 -41.83
C LEU A 23 4.69 -7.57 -41.43
N GLN A 24 5.24 -8.77 -41.25
CA GLN A 24 6.66 -8.99 -40.98
C GLN A 24 7.52 -8.67 -42.21
N ALA A 25 7.06 -9.02 -43.41
CA ALA A 25 7.73 -8.68 -44.65
C ALA A 25 7.81 -7.15 -44.90
N ARG A 26 6.80 -6.40 -44.46
CA ARG A 26 6.75 -4.92 -44.57
C ARG A 26 7.54 -4.19 -43.50
N GLN A 27 7.83 -4.83 -42.36
CA GLN A 27 8.64 -4.29 -41.27
C GLN A 27 9.59 -5.37 -40.70
N PRO A 28 10.74 -5.63 -41.35
CA PRO A 28 11.65 -6.70 -40.93
C PRO A 28 12.35 -6.44 -39.59
N ALA A 29 12.25 -5.23 -39.03
CA ALA A 29 12.85 -4.86 -37.74
C ALA A 29 11.79 -4.30 -36.77
N GLY A 30 10.96 -5.16 -36.19
CA GLY A 30 10.03 -4.81 -35.12
C GLY A 30 9.04 -5.93 -34.76
N LYS A 31 8.69 -6.08 -33.48
CA LYS A 31 7.61 -6.99 -33.07
C LYS A 31 6.25 -6.39 -33.47
N ILE A 32 5.45 -7.11 -34.25
CA ILE A 32 4.08 -6.70 -34.60
C ILE A 32 3.22 -6.72 -33.32
N SER A 33 2.59 -5.60 -32.99
CA SER A 33 1.68 -5.53 -31.84
C SER A 33 0.34 -6.21 -32.15
N VAL A 34 -0.31 -6.76 -31.12
CA VAL A 34 -1.64 -7.40 -31.23
C VAL A 34 -2.69 -6.44 -31.79
N ALA A 35 -2.56 -5.13 -31.51
CA ALA A 35 -3.45 -4.10 -32.04
C ALA A 35 -3.30 -3.90 -33.55
N ILE A 36 -2.06 -3.94 -34.07
CA ILE A 36 -1.78 -3.83 -35.52
C ILE A 36 -2.28 -5.08 -36.24
N LEU A 37 -1.99 -6.27 -35.69
CA LEU A 37 -2.46 -7.54 -36.26
C LEU A 37 -4.00 -7.62 -36.27
N GLY A 38 -4.65 -7.23 -35.18
CA GLY A 38 -6.12 -7.20 -35.09
C GLY A 38 -6.76 -6.22 -36.04
N LYS A 39 -6.14 -5.05 -36.26
CA LYS A 39 -6.61 -4.06 -37.24
C LYS A 39 -6.54 -4.61 -38.67
N ALA A 40 -5.42 -5.23 -39.06
CA ALA A 40 -5.25 -5.80 -40.39
C ALA A 40 -6.22 -6.97 -40.67
N ILE A 41 -6.43 -7.84 -39.68
CA ILE A 41 -7.42 -8.93 -39.79
C ILE A 41 -8.86 -8.35 -39.89
N GLY A 42 -9.17 -7.31 -39.13
CA GLY A 42 -10.45 -6.60 -39.20
C GLY A 42 -10.71 -5.97 -40.57
N GLU A 43 -9.70 -5.34 -41.17
CA GLU A 43 -9.78 -4.76 -42.51
C GLU A 43 -10.04 -5.83 -43.58
N ARG A 44 -9.34 -6.98 -43.51
CA ARG A 44 -9.62 -8.11 -44.42
C ARG A 44 -11.01 -8.68 -44.26
N TRP A 45 -11.53 -8.76 -43.03
CA TRP A 45 -12.91 -9.21 -42.80
C TRP A 45 -13.94 -8.27 -43.42
N GLN A 46 -13.72 -6.96 -43.35
CA GLN A 46 -14.61 -5.99 -43.97
C GLN A 46 -14.56 -6.01 -45.51
N ALA A 47 -13.41 -6.41 -46.07
CA ALA A 47 -13.20 -6.51 -47.51
C ALA A 47 -13.82 -7.77 -48.15
N LEU A 48 -14.17 -8.79 -47.36
CA LEU A 48 -14.85 -9.99 -47.87
C LEU A 48 -16.26 -9.67 -48.38
N SER A 49 -16.65 -10.33 -49.47
CA SER A 49 -18.03 -10.33 -49.95
C SER A 49 -18.96 -11.04 -48.95
N GLU A 50 -20.27 -10.79 -49.03
CA GLU A 50 -21.22 -11.49 -48.16
C GLU A 50 -21.27 -13.01 -48.43
N GLU A 51 -20.94 -13.44 -49.66
CA GLU A 51 -20.82 -14.84 -50.04
C GLU A 51 -19.62 -15.51 -49.36
N GLU A 52 -18.47 -14.82 -49.29
CA GLU A 52 -17.28 -15.32 -48.59
C GLU A 52 -17.47 -15.35 -47.08
N LYS A 53 -18.14 -14.34 -46.51
CA LYS A 53 -18.51 -14.35 -45.09
C LYS A 53 -19.50 -15.46 -44.76
N GLN A 54 -20.36 -15.85 -45.71
CA GLN A 54 -21.34 -16.90 -45.52
C GLN A 54 -20.68 -18.25 -45.22
N VAL A 55 -19.56 -18.57 -45.87
CA VAL A 55 -18.78 -19.79 -45.60
C VAL A 55 -18.38 -19.89 -44.11
N PHE A 56 -17.91 -18.79 -43.51
CA PHE A 56 -17.53 -18.77 -42.10
C PHE A 56 -18.74 -18.73 -41.15
N LYS A 57 -19.88 -18.15 -41.59
CA LYS A 57 -21.15 -18.21 -40.85
C LYS A 57 -21.67 -19.65 -40.79
N ASP A 58 -21.57 -20.39 -41.88
CA ASP A 58 -22.00 -21.79 -41.97
C ASP A 58 -21.09 -22.70 -41.13
N GLN A 59 -19.77 -22.47 -41.15
CA GLN A 59 -18.82 -23.18 -40.27
C GLN A 59 -19.06 -22.89 -38.77
N ALA A 60 -19.39 -21.64 -38.43
CA ALA A 60 -19.72 -21.26 -37.05
C ALA A 60 -21.03 -21.93 -36.59
N ALA A 61 -22.04 -22.01 -37.47
CA ALA A 61 -23.29 -22.70 -37.21
C ALA A 61 -23.08 -24.21 -37.03
N ALA A 62 -22.25 -24.84 -37.87
CA ALA A 62 -21.92 -26.26 -37.77
C ALA A 62 -21.20 -26.58 -36.44
N LYS A 63 -20.18 -25.79 -36.04
CA LYS A 63 -19.50 -25.97 -34.75
C LYS A 63 -20.40 -25.70 -33.55
N ALA A 64 -21.35 -24.78 -33.65
CA ALA A 64 -22.35 -24.54 -32.61
C ALA A 64 -23.33 -25.71 -32.48
N ALA A 65 -23.73 -26.32 -33.60
CA ALA A 65 -24.58 -27.50 -33.62
C ALA A 65 -23.86 -28.74 -33.07
N GLU A 66 -22.57 -28.91 -33.37
CA GLU A 66 -21.73 -29.99 -32.84
C GLU A 66 -21.56 -29.87 -31.31
N LEU A 67 -21.36 -28.65 -30.80
CA LEU A 67 -21.33 -28.40 -29.36
C LEU A 67 -22.69 -28.69 -28.69
N ALA A 68 -23.79 -28.33 -29.34
CA ALA A 68 -25.14 -28.58 -28.83
C ALA A 68 -25.51 -30.07 -28.82
N ALA A 69 -24.98 -30.86 -29.78
CA ALA A 69 -25.20 -32.31 -29.84
C ALA A 69 -24.40 -33.10 -28.78
N SER A 70 -23.43 -32.47 -28.12
CA SER A 70 -22.62 -33.08 -27.05
C SER A 70 -23.22 -32.94 -25.63
N GLU A 71 -24.35 -32.26 -25.48
CA GLU A 71 -25.07 -32.12 -24.21
C GLU A 71 -26.24 -33.15 -24.16
N ASP A 72 -26.11 -34.17 -23.30
CA ASP A 72 -27.13 -35.20 -23.02
C ASP A 72 -28.37 -34.57 -22.32
N PRO A 73 -29.63 -34.96 -22.65
CA PRO A 73 -30.81 -34.17 -22.33
C PRO A 73 -31.49 -34.61 -21.02
N GLN A 74 -31.58 -33.70 -20.04
CA GLN A 74 -32.65 -33.74 -19.04
C GLN A 74 -33.25 -32.34 -18.87
N GLY A 75 -34.53 -32.22 -19.27
CA GLY A 75 -35.37 -31.06 -18.98
C GLY A 75 -36.17 -30.56 -20.19
N ALA A 76 -37.05 -31.41 -20.74
CA ALA A 76 -38.04 -31.00 -21.72
C ALA A 76 -39.16 -30.16 -21.08
N GLY A 77 -39.61 -29.14 -21.80
CA GLY A 77 -40.81 -28.36 -21.50
C GLY A 77 -41.08 -27.36 -22.62
N ASP A 78 -41.93 -27.76 -23.56
CA ASP A 78 -42.35 -27.02 -24.77
C ASP A 78 -43.79 -26.44 -24.57
N PRO A 79 -44.40 -25.67 -25.50
CA PRO A 79 -44.72 -24.25 -25.30
C PRO A 79 -46.21 -23.88 -25.42
N GLU A 80 -46.49 -22.55 -25.39
CA GLU A 80 -47.72 -21.81 -25.74
C GLU A 80 -48.74 -21.44 -24.64
N SER A 81 -48.91 -20.13 -24.41
CA SER A 81 -50.14 -19.38 -24.75
C SER A 81 -50.02 -17.90 -24.37
N SER A 82 -50.63 -17.07 -25.22
CA SER A 82 -50.67 -15.60 -25.25
C SER A 82 -51.87 -15.02 -24.49
N ASP A 83 -51.67 -13.97 -23.68
CA ASP A 83 -52.45 -12.71 -23.78
C ASP A 83 -51.91 -11.61 -22.83
N PRO A 84 -52.13 -10.31 -23.12
CA PRO A 84 -51.41 -9.19 -22.53
C PRO A 84 -52.11 -8.65 -21.28
N SER A 85 -51.34 -8.47 -20.21
CA SER A 85 -51.73 -7.72 -19.01
C SER A 85 -50.50 -7.00 -18.46
N PRO A 86 -50.68 -5.84 -17.81
CA PRO A 86 -49.66 -4.80 -17.72
C PRO A 86 -48.43 -5.34 -16.99
N SER A 87 -47.28 -5.20 -17.64
CA SER A 87 -45.96 -5.60 -17.15
C SER A 87 -45.79 -5.32 -15.66
N THR A 88 -45.93 -6.38 -14.85
CA THR A 88 -45.44 -6.49 -13.47
C THR A 88 -44.07 -7.16 -13.46
N ALA A 89 -43.25 -6.92 -14.50
CA ALA A 89 -41.85 -7.28 -14.43
C ALA A 89 -41.18 -6.38 -13.36
N PRO A 90 -40.45 -6.93 -12.38
CA PRO A 90 -39.67 -6.11 -11.46
C PRO A 90 -38.76 -5.22 -12.31
N ALA A 91 -38.72 -3.92 -11.98
CA ALA A 91 -37.88 -2.97 -12.69
C ALA A 91 -36.42 -3.45 -12.61
N SER A 92 -35.90 -3.98 -13.72
CA SER A 92 -34.51 -4.38 -13.81
C SER A 92 -33.66 -3.19 -14.24
N LEU A 93 -32.51 -3.02 -13.60
CA LEU A 93 -31.53 -2.01 -13.95
C LEU A 93 -31.04 -2.29 -15.38
N PRO A 94 -31.12 -1.31 -16.30
CA PRO A 94 -30.67 -1.51 -17.66
C PRO A 94 -29.20 -1.90 -17.67
N THR A 95 -28.88 -3.05 -18.27
CA THR A 95 -27.51 -3.57 -18.40
C THR A 95 -26.54 -2.55 -19.01
N SER A 96 -27.05 -1.66 -19.87
CA SER A 96 -26.31 -0.53 -20.46
C SER A 96 -25.90 0.54 -19.43
N LEU A 97 -26.77 0.83 -18.45
CA LEU A 97 -26.52 1.78 -17.38
C LEU A 97 -25.50 1.21 -16.38
N VAL A 98 -25.66 -0.05 -15.99
CA VAL A 98 -24.71 -0.76 -15.12
C VAL A 98 -23.33 -0.79 -15.77
N LYS A 99 -23.25 -1.09 -17.06
CA LYS A 99 -21.99 -1.09 -17.82
C LYS A 99 -21.35 0.29 -17.85
N LYS A 100 -22.14 1.35 -18.10
CA LYS A 100 -21.64 2.73 -18.16
C LYS A 100 -21.01 3.17 -16.84
N ILE A 101 -21.66 2.86 -15.71
CA ILE A 101 -21.14 3.16 -14.36
C ILE A 101 -19.88 2.34 -14.09
N MET A 102 -19.88 1.04 -14.39
CA MET A 102 -18.70 0.18 -14.18
C MET A 102 -17.49 0.58 -15.03
N THR A 103 -17.70 1.14 -16.23
CA THR A 103 -16.61 1.64 -17.08
C THR A 103 -16.03 2.98 -16.63
N MET A 104 -16.64 3.68 -15.67
CA MET A 104 -16.06 4.86 -15.03
C MET A 104 -14.92 4.50 -14.07
N ASP A 105 -14.85 3.23 -13.66
CA ASP A 105 -13.74 2.67 -12.90
C ASP A 105 -12.79 1.90 -13.85
N SER A 106 -11.54 2.35 -13.93
CA SER A 106 -10.53 1.75 -14.81
C SER A 106 -10.20 0.30 -14.44
N ASP A 107 -10.38 -0.08 -13.17
CA ASP A 107 -10.05 -1.40 -12.64
C ASP A 107 -11.13 -2.45 -12.96
N VAL A 108 -12.34 -1.99 -13.34
CA VAL A 108 -13.52 -2.85 -13.59
C VAL A 108 -13.87 -2.93 -15.09
N SER A 109 -12.98 -2.46 -15.97
CA SER A 109 -13.19 -2.37 -17.43
C SER A 109 -13.34 -3.70 -18.18
N ARG A 110 -13.20 -4.86 -17.51
CA ARG A 110 -13.20 -6.20 -18.14
C ARG A 110 -14.11 -7.22 -17.44
N VAL A 111 -15.36 -6.85 -17.16
CA VAL A 111 -16.36 -7.78 -16.58
C VAL A 111 -17.13 -8.51 -17.68
N SER A 112 -17.34 -9.84 -17.51
CA SER A 112 -18.11 -10.67 -18.43
C SER A 112 -19.60 -10.28 -18.45
N ALA A 113 -20.35 -10.73 -19.45
CA ALA A 113 -21.80 -10.50 -19.50
C ALA A 113 -22.53 -11.12 -18.28
N GLU A 114 -22.06 -12.25 -17.79
CA GLU A 114 -22.54 -12.90 -16.57
C GLU A 114 -22.22 -12.08 -15.32
N GLY A 115 -21.00 -11.53 -15.22
CA GLY A 115 -20.62 -10.65 -14.11
C GLY A 115 -21.43 -9.36 -14.08
N LEU A 116 -21.73 -8.80 -15.25
CA LEU A 116 -22.57 -7.62 -15.37
C LEU A 116 -24.02 -7.88 -14.90
N ARG A 117 -24.58 -9.05 -15.22
CA ARG A 117 -25.89 -9.49 -14.71
C ARG A 117 -25.87 -9.72 -13.20
N ALA A 118 -24.80 -10.32 -12.67
CA ALA A 118 -24.67 -10.57 -11.24
C ALA A 118 -24.57 -9.26 -10.44
N VAL A 119 -23.81 -8.26 -10.93
CA VAL A 119 -23.72 -6.93 -10.32
C VAL A 119 -25.05 -6.20 -10.40
N GLY A 120 -25.75 -6.26 -11.54
CA GLY A 120 -27.11 -5.71 -11.66
C GLY A 120 -28.07 -6.30 -10.64
N ALA A 121 -28.14 -7.64 -10.55
CA ALA A 121 -29.00 -8.34 -9.60
C ALA A 121 -28.65 -8.05 -8.13
N ALA A 122 -27.35 -7.97 -7.79
CA ALA A 122 -26.91 -7.60 -6.45
C ALA A 122 -27.29 -6.16 -6.09
N THR A 123 -27.19 -5.24 -7.05
CA THR A 123 -27.58 -3.82 -6.86
C THR A 123 -29.09 -3.70 -6.66
N GLU A 124 -29.89 -4.43 -7.44
CA GLU A 124 -31.35 -4.47 -7.27
C GLU A 124 -31.75 -5.05 -5.92
N ALA A 125 -31.14 -6.16 -5.51
CA ALA A 125 -31.40 -6.76 -4.21
C ALA A 125 -31.06 -5.79 -3.07
N PHE A 126 -29.95 -5.07 -3.20
CA PHE A 126 -29.53 -4.05 -2.23
C PHE A 126 -30.51 -2.87 -2.17
N LEU A 127 -30.89 -2.31 -3.32
CA LEU A 127 -31.87 -1.22 -3.40
C LEU A 127 -33.25 -1.66 -2.89
N GLY A 128 -33.66 -2.90 -3.17
CA GLY A 128 -34.89 -3.48 -2.67
C GLY A 128 -34.91 -3.60 -1.14
N LEU A 129 -33.80 -4.05 -0.54
CA LEU A 129 -33.66 -4.12 0.93
C LEU A 129 -33.68 -2.72 1.57
N LEU A 130 -32.98 -1.76 0.97
CA LEU A 130 -32.98 -0.37 1.43
C LEU A 130 -34.39 0.26 1.35
N ALA A 131 -35.07 0.10 0.22
CA ALA A 131 -36.41 0.65 0.02
C ALA A 131 -37.44 0.00 0.96
N ALA A 132 -37.38 -1.32 1.15
CA ALA A 132 -38.26 -2.03 2.07
C ALA A 132 -38.05 -1.56 3.52
N GLY A 133 -36.80 -1.41 3.95
CA GLY A 133 -36.48 -0.86 5.27
C GLY A 133 -36.98 0.57 5.45
N ALA A 134 -36.80 1.41 4.42
CA ALA A 134 -37.21 2.82 4.47
C ALA A 134 -38.73 2.95 4.48
N LEU A 135 -39.44 2.12 3.71
CA LEU A 135 -40.91 2.02 3.72
C LEU A 135 -41.44 1.55 5.07
N ALA A 136 -40.82 0.55 5.70
CA ALA A 136 -41.23 0.07 7.01
C ALA A 136 -41.12 1.18 8.08
N ARG A 137 -40.07 2.01 7.99
CA ARG A 137 -39.89 3.16 8.87
C ARG A 137 -40.92 4.26 8.60
N ALA A 138 -41.17 4.59 7.33
CA ALA A 138 -42.19 5.55 6.93
C ALA A 138 -43.60 5.10 7.38
N ALA A 139 -43.91 3.81 7.27
CA ALA A 139 -45.16 3.24 7.74
C ALA A 139 -45.32 3.35 9.26
N GLY A 140 -44.23 3.19 10.04
CA GLY A 140 -44.21 3.44 11.48
C GLY A 140 -44.60 4.88 11.85
N ASP A 141 -44.28 5.84 10.99
CA ASP A 141 -44.67 7.25 11.11
C ASP A 141 -46.01 7.57 10.40
N LYS A 142 -46.79 6.55 10.00
CA LYS A 142 -48.05 6.68 9.24
C LYS A 142 -47.91 7.40 7.89
N ARG A 143 -46.73 7.36 7.28
CA ARG A 143 -46.43 7.95 5.97
C ARG A 143 -46.48 6.88 4.88
N LYS A 144 -47.10 7.20 3.74
CA LYS A 144 -47.21 6.28 2.58
C LYS A 144 -45.93 6.18 1.75
N ASN A 145 -45.10 7.22 1.77
CA ASN A 145 -43.84 7.28 1.04
C ASN A 145 -42.67 7.49 2.02
N PHE A 146 -41.55 6.81 1.76
CA PHE A 146 -40.32 7.06 2.50
C PHE A 146 -39.64 8.33 1.99
N ARG A 147 -38.97 9.02 2.91
CA ARG A 147 -38.14 10.21 2.64
C ARG A 147 -36.68 9.82 2.70
N PHE A 148 -35.82 10.69 2.18
CA PHE A 148 -34.37 10.49 2.25
C PHE A 148 -33.89 10.24 3.69
N GLY A 149 -34.41 10.99 4.67
CA GLY A 149 -34.10 10.78 6.09
C GLY A 149 -34.42 9.38 6.64
N ASP A 150 -35.35 8.64 6.03
CA ASP A 150 -35.64 7.25 6.43
C ASP A 150 -34.52 6.30 5.99
N VAL A 151 -33.92 6.58 4.83
CA VAL A 151 -32.76 5.84 4.28
C VAL A 151 -31.51 6.16 5.09
N LEU A 152 -31.30 7.45 5.42
CA LEU A 152 -30.15 7.87 6.26
C LEU A 152 -30.18 7.21 7.63
N ALA A 153 -31.35 7.13 8.26
CA ALA A 153 -31.51 6.50 9.57
C ALA A 153 -31.23 4.97 9.54
N LEU A 154 -31.42 4.31 8.39
CA LEU A 154 -31.04 2.91 8.21
C LEU A 154 -29.53 2.76 8.04
N ALA A 155 -28.92 3.61 7.21
CA ALA A 155 -27.48 3.63 6.99
C ALA A 155 -26.71 3.88 8.29
N LEU A 156 -27.16 4.81 9.13
CA LEU A 156 -26.50 5.12 10.41
C LEU A 156 -26.67 4.03 11.49
N LYS A 157 -27.66 3.15 11.35
CA LYS A 157 -27.99 2.14 12.37
C LYS A 157 -27.48 0.74 12.02
N ASP A 158 -27.41 0.39 10.74
CA ASP A 158 -26.91 -0.91 10.29
C ASP A 158 -25.45 -0.80 9.84
N ARG A 159 -24.55 -1.26 10.71
CA ARG A 159 -23.11 -1.24 10.47
C ARG A 159 -22.69 -1.94 9.18
N ARG A 160 -23.47 -2.91 8.69
CA ARG A 160 -23.20 -3.60 7.42
C ARG A 160 -23.36 -2.68 6.21
N LEU A 161 -24.28 -1.70 6.27
CA LEU A 161 -24.46 -0.72 5.21
C LEU A 161 -23.30 0.28 5.20
N ILE A 162 -22.81 0.65 6.39
CA ILE A 162 -21.60 1.47 6.56
C ILE A 162 -20.37 0.74 6.00
N ASP A 163 -20.18 -0.54 6.36
CA ASP A 163 -19.06 -1.36 5.90
C ASP A 163 -19.10 -1.61 4.37
N MET A 164 -20.26 -1.43 3.71
CA MET A 164 -20.43 -1.51 2.26
C MET A 164 -20.13 -0.19 1.52
N GLY A 165 -19.63 0.83 2.21
CA GLY A 165 -19.27 2.11 1.61
C GLY A 165 -20.43 3.10 1.45
N LEU A 166 -21.63 2.75 1.95
CA LEU A 166 -22.83 3.58 1.77
C LEU A 166 -22.69 4.92 2.51
N ALA A 167 -21.94 4.95 3.62
CA ALA A 167 -21.68 6.17 4.36
C ALA A 167 -20.84 7.17 3.55
N GLU A 168 -19.80 6.71 2.84
CA GLU A 168 -18.97 7.56 1.97
C GLU A 168 -19.76 8.10 0.77
N VAL A 169 -20.65 7.29 0.19
CA VAL A 169 -21.54 7.72 -0.89
C VAL A 169 -22.53 8.78 -0.39
N LEU A 170 -23.13 8.56 0.79
CA LEU A 170 -24.07 9.50 1.38
C LEU A 170 -23.40 10.76 1.92
N GLN A 171 -22.11 10.73 2.32
CA GLN A 171 -21.34 11.91 2.72
C GLN A 171 -21.18 12.96 1.61
N GLN A 172 -21.34 12.57 0.35
CA GLN A 172 -21.38 13.52 -0.76
C GLN A 172 -22.71 14.30 -0.82
N ASP A 173 -23.74 13.84 -0.10
CA ASP A 173 -25.02 14.53 0.01
C ASP A 173 -25.02 15.51 1.21
N PRO A 174 -25.38 16.79 0.99
CA PRO A 174 -25.41 17.81 2.04
C PRO A 174 -26.32 17.45 3.23
N GLN A 175 -27.44 16.76 3.01
CA GLN A 175 -28.40 16.43 4.06
C GLN A 175 -27.89 15.32 4.98
N PHE A 176 -27.03 14.42 4.47
CA PHE A 176 -26.41 13.40 5.32
C PHE A 176 -25.32 13.98 6.21
N ARG A 177 -24.51 14.91 5.68
CA ARG A 177 -23.51 15.64 6.46
C ARG A 177 -24.15 16.38 7.64
N GLU A 178 -25.24 17.12 7.37
CA GLU A 178 -25.99 17.84 8.39
C GLU A 178 -26.61 16.89 9.44
N ALA A 179 -27.09 15.71 9.02
CA ALA A 179 -27.63 14.70 9.92
C ALA A 179 -26.55 14.02 10.79
N CYS A 180 -25.35 13.74 10.26
CA CYS A 180 -24.21 13.23 11.03
C CYS A 180 -23.76 14.25 12.08
N GLU A 181 -23.65 15.52 11.70
CA GLU A 181 -23.31 16.62 12.61
C GLU A 181 -24.36 16.79 13.72
N ALA A 182 -25.65 16.61 13.42
CA ALA A 182 -26.72 16.65 14.42
C ALA A 182 -26.69 15.44 15.39
N VAL A 183 -26.28 14.26 14.93
CA VAL A 183 -26.11 13.07 15.78
C VAL A 183 -24.91 13.25 16.72
N ASP A 184 -23.79 13.77 16.22
CA ASP A 184 -22.59 14.08 17.02
C ASP A 184 -22.85 15.21 18.03
N ALA A 185 -23.64 16.23 17.67
CA ALA A 185 -24.04 17.30 18.58
C ALA A 185 -25.04 16.83 19.67
N SER A 186 -25.82 15.77 19.41
CA SER A 186 -26.75 15.18 20.39
C SER A 186 -26.07 14.24 21.40
N ALA A 187 -24.80 13.88 21.16
CA ALA A 187 -24.00 13.07 22.07
C ALA A 187 -23.50 13.91 23.27
N LYS A 188 -24.41 14.24 24.20
CA LYS A 188 -24.01 14.77 25.51
C LYS A 188 -23.12 13.74 26.24
N PRO A 189 -22.01 14.17 26.87
CA PRO A 189 -21.22 13.28 27.71
C PRO A 189 -22.08 12.82 28.88
N LYS A 190 -22.22 11.50 29.06
CA LYS A 190 -22.84 10.94 30.27
C LYS A 190 -22.02 11.39 31.49
N PRO A 191 -22.62 12.07 32.48
CA PRO A 191 -21.93 12.34 33.73
C PRO A 191 -21.70 11.01 34.46
N ALA A 192 -20.52 10.90 35.06
CA ALA A 192 -20.19 9.83 35.99
C ALA A 192 -21.28 9.79 37.09
N ARG A 193 -21.82 8.60 37.31
CA ARG A 193 -22.83 8.35 38.32
C ARG A 193 -22.16 8.45 39.69
N ALA A 194 -22.36 9.58 40.37
CA ALA A 194 -22.10 9.68 41.81
C ALA A 194 -23.11 8.77 42.52
N ALA A 195 -22.60 7.73 43.18
CA ALA A 195 -23.39 6.94 44.11
C ALA A 195 -23.54 7.74 45.40
N ALA A 196 -24.79 8.03 45.78
CA ALA A 196 -25.12 8.52 47.10
C ALA A 196 -24.99 7.37 48.11
N VAL A 197 -24.32 7.64 49.22
CA VAL A 197 -24.27 6.78 50.40
C VAL A 197 -25.55 7.00 51.20
N GLY A 198 -26.24 5.90 51.50
CA GLY A 198 -27.33 5.81 52.46
C GLY A 198 -27.50 4.35 52.88
N ASP A 199 -27.10 4.10 54.12
CA ASP A 199 -27.52 3.03 55.02
C ASP A 199 -26.81 1.65 55.04
N ILE A 200 -26.08 1.50 56.16
CA ILE A 200 -26.18 0.43 57.16
C ILE A 200 -25.43 -0.90 56.88
N GLU A 201 -24.37 -1.02 57.68
CA GLU A 201 -23.86 -2.20 58.40
C GLU A 201 -22.97 -3.25 57.70
N ASP A 202 -21.75 -3.24 58.23
CA ASP A 202 -21.01 -4.39 58.75
C ASP A 202 -20.50 -5.43 57.74
N VAL A 203 -19.19 -5.33 57.50
CA VAL A 203 -18.20 -6.41 57.66
C VAL A 203 -16.97 -5.99 56.85
N GLY A 204 -15.87 -5.63 57.54
CA GLY A 204 -14.56 -5.53 56.88
C GLY A 204 -13.58 -4.47 57.37
N MET A 205 -13.80 -3.87 58.55
CA MET A 205 -12.84 -2.93 59.16
C MET A 205 -11.66 -3.70 59.78
N ARG A 206 -10.84 -4.34 58.93
CA ARG A 206 -9.55 -4.97 59.33
C ARG A 206 -8.39 -4.78 58.33
N LYS A 207 -8.53 -3.95 57.29
CA LYS A 207 -7.44 -3.73 56.31
C LYS A 207 -7.03 -2.28 56.04
N LEU A 208 -7.61 -1.30 56.73
CA LEU A 208 -7.33 0.12 56.50
C LEU A 208 -6.31 0.75 57.47
N THR A 209 -5.94 0.06 58.56
CA THR A 209 -4.92 0.55 59.51
C THR A 209 -3.48 0.16 59.16
N ALA A 210 -3.26 -0.72 58.16
CA ALA A 210 -1.92 -1.14 57.74
C ALA A 210 -1.36 -0.35 56.54
N PHE A 211 -2.13 0.59 55.96
CA PHE A 211 -1.75 1.28 54.73
C PHE A 211 -1.14 2.68 54.94
N PHE A 212 -1.19 3.23 56.16
CA PHE A 212 -0.70 4.59 56.46
C PHE A 212 0.58 4.64 57.30
N GLN A 213 1.30 3.53 57.47
CA GLN A 213 2.60 3.52 58.14
C GLN A 213 3.61 2.69 57.32
N ALA A 214 4.75 3.32 57.01
CA ALA A 214 5.85 2.91 56.11
C ALA A 214 5.55 3.14 54.62
N GLY A 215 6.17 4.10 53.92
CA GLY A 215 7.61 4.34 53.88
C GLY A 215 8.25 3.39 52.86
N THR A 216 8.88 3.94 51.82
CA THR A 216 9.50 3.30 50.62
C THR A 216 8.54 2.95 49.47
N ALA A 217 8.28 3.92 48.59
CA ALA A 217 7.58 3.70 47.34
C ALA A 217 8.53 3.17 46.25
N LYS A 218 8.26 1.94 45.82
CA LYS A 218 8.68 1.28 44.56
C LYS A 218 8.09 2.06 43.37
N PRO A 219 8.75 2.16 42.20
CA PRO A 219 8.18 2.89 41.07
C PRO A 219 6.90 2.18 40.58
N SER A 220 5.82 2.95 40.58
CA SER A 220 4.51 2.58 40.05
C SER A 220 4.58 2.54 38.52
N SER A 221 4.37 1.37 37.94
CA SER A 221 4.17 1.20 36.50
C SER A 221 2.78 1.68 36.13
N THR A 222 2.68 2.91 35.62
CA THR A 222 1.50 3.36 34.88
C THR A 222 1.40 2.54 33.59
N GLU A 223 0.34 1.74 33.43
CA GLU A 223 0.01 1.12 32.13
C GLU A 223 -0.35 2.22 31.12
N THR A 224 0.67 2.72 30.40
CA THR A 224 0.48 3.52 29.20
C THR A 224 -0.12 2.63 28.12
N LYS A 225 -1.24 3.07 27.53
CA LYS A 225 -1.80 2.46 26.30
C LYS A 225 -0.66 2.25 25.29
N PRO A 226 -0.50 1.04 24.69
CA PRO A 226 0.63 0.77 23.81
C PRO A 226 0.60 1.73 22.62
N ARG A 227 1.74 2.40 22.35
CA ARG A 227 1.89 3.30 21.21
C ARG A 227 1.64 2.53 19.91
N PRO A 228 1.00 3.16 18.90
CA PRO A 228 0.88 2.54 17.59
C PRO A 228 2.28 2.22 17.03
N ARG A 229 2.39 1.18 16.22
CA ARG A 229 3.67 0.68 15.73
C ARG A 229 3.91 1.04 14.28
N ILE A 230 5.14 1.48 13.99
CA ILE A 230 5.63 1.74 12.63
C ILE A 230 6.80 0.83 12.31
N LEU A 231 6.89 0.43 11.05
CA LEU A 231 8.05 -0.25 10.51
C LEU A 231 8.52 0.46 9.25
N SER A 232 9.83 0.72 9.16
CA SER A 232 10.44 1.18 7.92
C SER A 232 11.73 0.42 7.62
N GLY A 233 11.96 0.18 6.33
CA GLY A 233 13.11 -0.57 5.84
C GLY A 233 13.87 0.21 4.77
N VAL A 234 15.21 0.21 4.84
CA VAL A 234 16.07 0.74 3.77
C VAL A 234 17.08 -0.31 3.34
N GLN A 235 17.17 -0.47 2.01
CA GLN A 235 18.16 -1.37 1.42
C GLN A 235 19.58 -0.80 1.57
N PRO A 236 20.56 -1.64 1.97
CA PRO A 236 21.97 -1.29 2.00
C PRO A 236 22.60 -1.31 0.60
N THR A 237 21.95 -0.65 -0.37
CA THR A 237 22.40 -0.57 -1.76
C THR A 237 22.86 0.85 -2.06
N GLY A 238 24.15 1.02 -2.36
CA GLY A 238 24.77 2.29 -2.71
C GLY A 238 24.72 3.36 -1.60
N THR A 239 25.23 4.55 -1.92
CA THR A 239 25.29 5.68 -0.99
C THR A 239 23.89 6.28 -0.79
N LEU A 240 23.52 6.55 0.45
CA LEU A 240 22.30 7.31 0.75
C LEU A 240 22.43 8.75 0.22
N HIS A 241 21.38 9.23 -0.43
CA HIS A 241 21.32 10.58 -0.98
C HIS A 241 20.26 11.44 -0.28
N LEU A 242 20.32 12.74 -0.54
CA LEU A 242 19.45 13.74 0.06
C LEU A 242 17.96 13.40 -0.10
N GLY A 243 17.56 12.88 -1.26
CA GLY A 243 16.19 12.40 -1.46
C GLY A 243 15.74 11.24 -0.54
N ASN A 244 16.64 10.36 -0.09
CA ASN A 244 16.31 9.34 0.92
C ASN A 244 16.15 9.97 2.30
N TYR A 245 17.04 10.92 2.64
CA TYR A 245 17.04 11.59 3.92
C TYR A 245 15.81 12.49 4.10
N LEU A 246 15.54 13.40 3.17
CA LEU A 246 14.41 14.34 3.26
C LEU A 246 13.06 13.65 3.09
N GLY A 247 12.99 12.66 2.19
CA GLY A 247 11.73 11.97 1.89
C GLY A 247 11.33 10.91 2.91
N ALA A 248 12.21 10.51 3.83
CA ALA A 248 11.93 9.43 4.76
C ALA A 248 12.63 9.60 6.12
N ILE A 249 13.97 9.56 6.15
CA ILE A 249 14.75 9.47 7.41
C ILE A 249 14.48 10.65 8.35
N ARG A 250 14.41 11.88 7.82
CA ARG A 250 14.11 13.08 8.60
C ARG A 250 12.71 13.06 9.20
N GLY A 251 11.73 12.47 8.51
CA GLY A 251 10.38 12.32 9.07
C GLY A 251 10.34 11.33 10.23
N TRP A 252 11.14 10.26 10.13
CA TRP A 252 11.20 9.21 11.15
C TRP A 252 11.74 9.68 12.50
N THR A 253 12.63 10.68 12.52
CA THR A 253 13.17 11.22 13.77
C THR A 253 12.11 11.90 14.63
N ALA A 254 11.01 12.40 14.04
CA ALA A 254 9.85 12.87 14.79
C ALA A 254 8.97 11.69 15.24
N LEU A 255 8.68 10.75 14.32
CA LEU A 255 7.76 9.64 14.57
C LEU A 255 8.22 8.67 15.66
N GLN A 256 9.53 8.52 15.92
CA GLN A 256 10.05 7.62 16.96
C GLN A 256 9.56 7.93 18.38
N HIS A 257 9.16 9.18 18.65
CA HIS A 257 8.64 9.57 19.96
C HIS A 257 7.12 9.32 20.07
N GLU A 258 6.41 9.33 18.96
CA GLU A 258 4.97 9.10 18.87
C GLU A 258 4.61 7.61 18.72
N TYR A 259 5.47 6.84 18.06
CA TYR A 259 5.24 5.44 17.70
C TYR A 259 6.25 4.48 18.36
N ASP A 260 5.84 3.21 18.50
CA ASP A 260 6.78 2.11 18.69
C ASP A 260 7.47 1.82 17.35
N ALA A 261 8.69 2.31 17.16
CA ALA A 261 9.32 2.39 15.85
C ALA A 261 10.37 1.28 15.62
N PHE A 262 10.26 0.62 14.47
CA PHE A 262 11.19 -0.39 13.98
C PHE A 262 11.85 0.09 12.69
N PHE A 263 13.18 0.24 12.73
CA PHE A 263 13.98 0.62 11.57
C PHE A 263 14.90 -0.53 11.17
N CYS A 264 14.63 -1.08 10.00
CA CYS A 264 15.30 -2.27 9.51
C CYS A 264 16.26 -1.92 8.37
N VAL A 265 17.49 -2.42 8.45
CA VAL A 265 18.40 -2.46 7.31
C VAL A 265 18.14 -3.77 6.55
N VAL A 266 17.52 -3.66 5.37
CA VAL A 266 16.97 -4.82 4.64
C VAL A 266 17.99 -5.43 3.67
N ASP A 267 18.98 -6.12 4.23
CA ASP A 267 20.07 -6.77 3.50
C ASP A 267 19.63 -8.02 2.70
N LEU A 268 18.62 -8.77 3.16
CA LEU A 268 18.05 -9.88 2.38
C LEU A 268 17.37 -9.40 1.08
N HIS A 269 16.85 -8.18 1.05
CA HIS A 269 16.34 -7.58 -0.19
C HIS A 269 17.47 -7.17 -1.15
N ALA A 270 18.65 -6.80 -0.63
CA ALA A 270 19.77 -6.37 -1.45
C ALA A 270 20.35 -7.50 -2.30
N VAL A 271 20.31 -8.75 -1.81
CA VAL A 271 20.84 -9.92 -2.52
C VAL A 271 19.92 -10.45 -3.63
N THR A 272 18.77 -9.82 -3.87
CA THR A 272 17.88 -10.15 -5.01
C THR A 272 18.45 -9.75 -6.37
N LEU A 273 19.53 -8.96 -6.36
CA LEU A 273 20.32 -8.56 -7.52
C LEU A 273 21.81 -8.90 -7.28
N PRO A 274 22.64 -8.93 -8.34
CA PRO A 274 24.09 -9.11 -8.18
C PRO A 274 24.68 -8.08 -7.21
N HIS A 275 25.54 -8.54 -6.30
CA HIS A 275 26.17 -7.71 -5.27
C HIS A 275 27.61 -8.17 -5.02
N ASP A 276 28.43 -7.25 -4.54
CA ASP A 276 29.75 -7.56 -3.99
C ASP A 276 29.60 -7.83 -2.47
N PRO A 277 30.05 -9.01 -1.96
CA PRO A 277 29.89 -9.35 -0.54
C PRO A 277 30.54 -8.37 0.42
N ALA A 278 31.74 -7.87 0.09
CA ALA A 278 32.45 -6.91 0.94
C ALA A 278 31.71 -5.56 0.97
N ALA A 279 31.25 -5.09 -0.20
CA ALA A 279 30.45 -3.87 -0.30
C ALA A 279 29.11 -3.97 0.43
N LEU A 280 28.43 -5.14 0.42
CA LEU A 280 27.17 -5.32 1.14
C LEU A 280 27.36 -5.20 2.65
N GLN A 281 28.39 -5.84 3.21
CA GLN A 281 28.71 -5.73 4.63
C GLN A 281 29.01 -4.29 5.05
N ALA A 282 29.86 -3.60 4.27
CA ALA A 282 30.22 -2.20 4.52
C ALA A 282 28.99 -1.28 4.39
N SER A 283 28.14 -1.49 3.38
CA SER A 283 26.93 -0.71 3.16
C SER A 283 25.89 -0.92 4.26
N THR A 284 25.79 -2.14 4.81
CA THR A 284 24.88 -2.45 5.91
C THR A 284 25.24 -1.64 7.16
N ARG A 285 26.52 -1.64 7.56
CA ARG A 285 27.01 -0.80 8.65
C ARG A 285 26.86 0.69 8.36
N SER A 286 27.17 1.12 7.14
CA SER A 286 27.03 2.51 6.72
C SER A 286 25.58 3.02 6.82
N VAL A 287 24.60 2.23 6.36
CA VAL A 287 23.18 2.62 6.47
C VAL A 287 22.73 2.66 7.93
N ALA A 288 23.11 1.67 8.74
CA ALA A 288 22.81 1.66 10.17
C ALA A 288 23.40 2.88 10.90
N ALA A 289 24.68 3.18 10.67
CA ALA A 289 25.34 4.35 11.23
C ALA A 289 24.67 5.64 10.77
N MET A 290 24.22 5.71 9.51
CA MET A 290 23.53 6.88 8.98
C MET A 290 22.16 7.11 9.64
N TYR A 291 21.41 6.05 10.00
CA TYR A 291 20.18 6.21 10.77
C TYR A 291 20.44 6.89 12.11
N LEU A 292 21.43 6.39 12.85
CA LEU A 292 21.81 6.93 14.15
C LEU A 292 22.32 8.38 14.01
N ALA A 293 23.19 8.63 13.03
CA ALA A 293 23.72 9.95 12.73
C ALA A 293 22.63 10.96 12.29
N ALA A 294 21.59 10.49 11.61
CA ALA A 294 20.45 11.31 11.21
C ALA A 294 19.52 11.68 12.38
N GLY A 295 19.64 11.01 13.53
CA GLY A 295 18.90 11.31 14.75
C GLY A 295 17.92 10.21 15.20
N ILE A 296 17.97 9.02 14.61
CA ILE A 296 17.24 7.87 15.15
C ILE A 296 17.91 7.43 16.45
N ASP A 297 17.17 7.50 17.54
CA ASP A 297 17.67 7.17 18.86
C ASP A 297 17.35 5.70 19.20
N PRO A 298 18.39 4.84 19.33
CA PRO A 298 18.20 3.43 19.62
C PRO A 298 17.66 3.18 21.04
N ALA A 299 17.66 4.19 21.93
CA ALA A 299 17.02 4.09 23.25
C ALA A 299 15.49 4.15 23.17
N VAL A 300 14.93 4.75 22.12
CA VAL A 300 13.47 4.87 21.92
C VAL A 300 12.95 4.05 20.74
N SER A 301 13.82 3.67 19.80
CA SER A 301 13.50 2.90 18.60
C SER A 301 14.28 1.59 18.53
N THR A 302 13.75 0.60 17.83
CA THR A 302 14.47 -0.65 17.53
C THR A 302 15.14 -0.52 16.16
N VAL A 303 16.46 -0.44 16.13
CA VAL A 303 17.26 -0.42 14.89
C VAL A 303 17.97 -1.76 14.73
N PHE A 304 17.77 -2.45 13.62
CA PHE A 304 18.30 -3.81 13.43
C PHE A 304 18.58 -4.13 11.96
N VAL A 305 19.35 -5.19 11.74
CA VAL A 305 19.62 -5.75 10.41
C VAL A 305 18.67 -6.92 10.15
N GLN A 306 18.05 -6.96 8.97
CA GLN A 306 17.03 -7.94 8.62
C GLN A 306 17.51 -9.39 8.77
N SER A 307 18.70 -9.70 8.25
CA SER A 307 19.27 -11.05 8.33
C SER A 307 19.60 -11.52 9.76
N HIS A 308 19.71 -10.61 10.74
CA HIS A 308 19.96 -10.97 12.14
C HIS A 308 18.70 -11.54 12.82
N VAL A 309 17.53 -11.45 12.18
CA VAL A 309 16.26 -11.97 12.70
C VAL A 309 15.71 -13.04 11.75
N SER A 310 15.98 -14.31 12.04
CA SER A 310 15.63 -15.45 11.16
C SER A 310 14.14 -15.53 10.83
N ALA A 311 13.28 -15.01 11.71
CA ALA A 311 11.84 -14.99 11.54
C ALA A 311 11.39 -14.35 10.21
N HIS A 312 12.16 -13.39 9.66
CA HIS A 312 11.90 -12.79 8.34
C HIS A 312 11.92 -13.84 7.23
N ALA A 313 12.99 -14.63 7.15
CA ALA A 313 13.11 -15.69 6.15
C ALA A 313 12.10 -16.82 6.38
N GLU A 314 11.89 -17.21 7.64
CA GLU A 314 10.94 -18.28 7.98
C GLU A 314 9.49 -17.90 7.65
N LEU A 315 9.05 -16.69 8.00
CA LEU A 315 7.70 -16.24 7.65
C LEU A 315 7.54 -16.06 6.14
N THR A 316 8.59 -15.63 5.44
CA THR A 316 8.57 -15.51 3.97
C THR A 316 8.24 -16.84 3.30
N TRP A 317 8.81 -17.95 3.80
CA TRP A 317 8.49 -19.28 3.29
C TRP A 317 7.02 -19.62 3.52
N LEU A 318 6.51 -19.42 4.73
CA LEU A 318 5.11 -19.71 5.08
C LEU A 318 4.13 -18.87 4.26
N LEU A 319 4.41 -17.58 4.06
CA LEU A 319 3.60 -16.70 3.22
C LEU A 319 3.70 -17.08 1.74
N SER A 320 4.84 -17.56 1.28
CA SER A 320 5.01 -18.03 -0.10
C SER A 320 4.06 -19.18 -0.41
N CYS A 321 3.88 -20.11 0.52
CA CYS A 321 2.89 -21.21 0.39
C CYS A 321 1.44 -20.72 0.28
N ALA A 322 1.14 -19.52 0.81
CA ALA A 322 -0.18 -18.90 0.71
C ALA A 322 -0.32 -17.96 -0.50
N THR A 323 0.77 -17.63 -1.21
CA THR A 323 0.81 -16.62 -2.27
C THR A 323 0.59 -17.25 -3.65
N PRO A 324 -0.50 -16.92 -4.37
CA PRO A 324 -0.67 -17.38 -5.74
C PRO A 324 0.42 -16.80 -6.67
N LEU A 325 1.04 -17.65 -7.48
CA LEU A 325 2.09 -17.23 -8.42
C LEU A 325 1.65 -16.12 -9.40
N GLY A 326 0.36 -16.12 -9.77
CA GLY A 326 -0.23 -15.11 -10.63
C GLY A 326 -0.24 -13.70 -10.03
N TRP A 327 -0.18 -13.56 -8.69
CA TRP A 327 -0.10 -12.26 -8.03
C TRP A 327 1.29 -11.65 -8.22
N LEU A 328 2.34 -12.46 -8.03
CA LEU A 328 3.73 -12.03 -8.20
C LEU A 328 4.05 -11.65 -9.65
N ARG A 329 3.59 -12.44 -10.63
CA ARG A 329 3.79 -12.17 -12.06
C ARG A 329 3.12 -10.87 -12.55
N LYS A 330 2.14 -10.34 -11.82
CA LYS A 330 1.45 -9.08 -12.18
C LYS A 330 2.21 -7.84 -11.72
N MET A 331 3.14 -7.97 -10.78
CA MET A 331 3.91 -6.86 -10.20
C MET A 331 4.66 -6.07 -11.27
N ILE A 332 4.50 -4.75 -11.28
CA ILE A 332 5.09 -3.85 -12.28
C ILE A 332 6.61 -3.89 -12.14
N GLN A 333 7.12 -3.80 -10.91
CA GLN A 333 8.55 -3.86 -10.60
C GLN A 333 9.21 -5.14 -11.11
N PHE A 334 8.57 -6.30 -10.95
CA PHE A 334 9.06 -7.55 -11.50
C PHE A 334 9.10 -7.52 -13.03
N LYS A 335 8.03 -7.04 -13.69
CA LYS A 335 7.97 -6.94 -15.16
C LYS A 335 9.03 -6.00 -15.73
N GLU A 336 9.31 -4.88 -15.06
CA GLU A 336 10.29 -3.91 -15.53
C GLU A 336 11.73 -4.41 -15.33
N LYS A 337 12.04 -4.96 -14.15
CA LYS A 337 13.39 -5.45 -13.85
C LYS A 337 13.72 -6.75 -14.58
N SER A 338 12.73 -7.63 -14.79
CA SER A 338 12.95 -8.87 -15.56
C SER A 338 13.24 -8.60 -17.04
N LYS A 339 12.63 -7.58 -17.65
CA LYS A 339 12.96 -7.18 -19.03
C LYS A 339 14.43 -6.80 -19.23
N LYS A 340 15.08 -6.23 -18.21
CA LYS A 340 16.49 -5.81 -18.27
C LYS A 340 17.47 -6.98 -18.15
N THR A 341 17.08 -8.03 -17.42
CA THR A 341 17.96 -9.15 -17.06
C THR A 341 17.66 -10.41 -17.88
N GLY A 342 16.51 -10.48 -18.54
CA GLY A 342 16.15 -11.61 -19.41
C GLY A 342 15.85 -12.89 -18.63
N GLU A 343 16.40 -14.02 -19.10
CA GLU A 343 16.18 -15.34 -18.49
C GLU A 343 17.02 -15.58 -17.23
N GLU A 344 18.04 -14.76 -16.96
CA GLU A 344 18.91 -14.86 -15.78
C GLU A 344 18.28 -14.25 -14.51
N VAL A 345 16.98 -13.92 -14.56
CA VAL A 345 16.26 -13.36 -13.42
C VAL A 345 16.14 -14.39 -12.31
N GLY A 346 16.85 -14.14 -11.20
CA GLY A 346 16.75 -14.96 -10.00
C GLY A 346 15.32 -14.98 -9.42
N THR A 347 14.95 -16.11 -8.81
CA THR A 347 13.64 -16.30 -8.16
C THR A 347 13.39 -15.27 -7.05
N GLY A 348 14.44 -14.82 -6.37
CA GLY A 348 14.35 -13.75 -5.36
C GLY A 348 13.74 -12.46 -5.90
N LEU A 349 13.99 -12.09 -7.16
CA LEU A 349 13.39 -10.89 -7.76
C LEU A 349 11.87 -11.02 -7.97
N LEU A 350 11.37 -12.25 -8.13
CA LEU A 350 9.94 -12.53 -8.21
C LEU A 350 9.28 -12.58 -6.83
N THR A 351 9.99 -13.10 -5.82
CA THR A 351 9.42 -13.41 -4.50
C THR A 351 9.70 -12.36 -3.43
N TYR A 352 10.59 -11.38 -3.65
CA TYR A 352 10.85 -10.32 -2.66
C TYR A 352 9.60 -9.55 -2.18
N PRO A 353 8.50 -9.40 -2.95
CA PRO A 353 7.29 -8.79 -2.40
C PRO A 353 6.68 -9.60 -1.25
N VAL A 354 6.88 -10.93 -1.23
CA VAL A 354 6.48 -11.80 -0.11
C VAL A 354 7.41 -11.61 1.09
N LEU A 355 8.71 -11.42 0.85
CA LEU A 355 9.67 -11.06 1.89
C LEU A 355 9.30 -9.71 2.53
N MET A 356 8.93 -8.71 1.72
CA MET A 356 8.44 -7.42 2.22
C MET A 356 7.17 -7.58 3.06
N ALA A 357 6.24 -8.47 2.65
CA ALA A 357 5.07 -8.77 3.46
C ALA A 357 5.44 -9.42 4.79
N ALA A 358 6.42 -10.33 4.82
CA ALA A 358 6.92 -10.92 6.05
C ALA A 358 7.56 -9.86 6.96
N ASP A 359 8.38 -8.97 6.39
CA ASP A 359 9.03 -7.87 7.11
C ASP A 359 8.01 -6.99 7.83
N ILE A 360 6.88 -6.70 7.19
CA ILE A 360 5.81 -5.87 7.76
C ILE A 360 5.01 -6.68 8.80
N LEU A 361 4.50 -7.86 8.42
CA LEU A 361 3.50 -8.57 9.22
C LEU A 361 4.06 -9.18 10.51
N LEU A 362 5.36 -9.48 10.59
CA LEU A 362 6.02 -9.95 11.82
C LEU A 362 5.82 -9.00 13.00
N TYR A 363 5.78 -7.70 12.71
CA TYR A 363 5.72 -6.67 13.74
C TYR A 363 4.31 -6.16 13.97
N GLN A 364 3.29 -6.63 13.25
CA GLN A 364 1.89 -6.21 13.45
C GLN A 364 1.69 -4.68 13.42
N PRO A 365 2.26 -3.93 12.45
CA PRO A 365 2.26 -2.48 12.47
C PRO A 365 0.86 -1.89 12.27
N ASP A 366 0.63 -0.73 12.89
CA ASP A 366 -0.54 0.09 12.63
C ASP A 366 -0.41 0.82 11.29
N LEU A 367 0.81 1.29 10.97
CA LEU A 367 1.09 2.17 9.85
C LEU A 367 2.40 1.76 9.17
N VAL A 368 2.40 1.74 7.84
CA VAL A 368 3.63 1.50 7.05
C VAL A 368 3.90 2.71 6.15
N PRO A 369 4.95 3.51 6.42
CA PRO A 369 5.35 4.62 5.57
C PRO A 369 6.00 4.08 4.30
N VAL A 370 5.30 4.18 3.17
CA VAL A 370 5.80 3.71 1.87
C VAL A 370 5.77 4.83 0.83
N GLY A 371 6.78 4.83 -0.05
CA GLY A 371 6.75 5.65 -1.26
C GLY A 371 5.70 5.14 -2.25
N GLU A 372 5.29 6.00 -3.20
CA GLU A 372 4.33 5.63 -4.25
C GLU A 372 4.78 4.38 -5.04
N ASP A 373 6.08 4.25 -5.24
CA ASP A 373 6.71 3.14 -5.97
C ASP A 373 6.56 1.78 -5.26
N GLN A 374 6.24 1.79 -3.96
CA GLN A 374 6.09 0.59 -3.13
C GLN A 374 4.63 0.30 -2.77
N ARG A 375 3.69 1.13 -3.21
CA ARG A 375 2.25 0.98 -2.91
C ARG A 375 1.71 -0.39 -3.35
N GLN A 376 2.11 -0.87 -4.52
CA GLN A 376 1.69 -2.18 -5.02
C GLN A 376 2.13 -3.33 -4.11
N HIS A 377 3.32 -3.26 -3.51
CA HIS A 377 3.78 -4.28 -2.58
C HIS A 377 3.06 -4.21 -1.23
N LEU A 378 2.67 -3.01 -0.80
CA LEU A 378 1.85 -2.84 0.39
C LEU A 378 0.44 -3.42 0.19
N GLU A 379 -0.17 -3.23 -0.98
CA GLU A 379 -1.45 -3.88 -1.30
C GLU A 379 -1.32 -5.41 -1.31
N LEU A 380 -0.25 -5.96 -1.90
CA LEU A 380 0.02 -7.41 -1.80
C LEU A 380 0.14 -7.86 -0.33
N THR A 381 0.79 -7.06 0.51
CA THR A 381 0.95 -7.36 1.95
C THR A 381 -0.41 -7.41 2.64
N ARG A 382 -1.31 -6.49 2.31
CA ARG A 382 -2.69 -6.45 2.82
C ARG A 382 -3.48 -7.67 2.36
N ASP A 383 -3.44 -8.00 1.06
CA ASP A 383 -4.08 -9.19 0.49
C ASP A 383 -3.59 -10.48 1.17
N LEU A 384 -2.29 -10.59 1.43
CA LEU A 384 -1.70 -11.74 2.14
C LEU A 384 -2.13 -11.81 3.60
N ALA A 385 -2.18 -10.67 4.30
CA ALA A 385 -2.66 -10.60 5.68
C ALA A 385 -4.12 -11.07 5.77
N GLU A 386 -4.99 -10.59 4.89
CA GLU A 386 -6.39 -10.98 4.83
C GLU A 386 -6.57 -12.45 4.47
N ARG A 387 -5.82 -12.94 3.48
CA ARG A 387 -5.85 -14.34 3.08
C ARG A 387 -5.43 -15.26 4.22
N MET A 388 -4.34 -14.96 4.91
CA MET A 388 -3.87 -15.73 6.06
C MET A 388 -4.88 -15.70 7.22
N ASN A 389 -5.46 -14.52 7.49
CA ASN A 389 -6.53 -14.37 8.47
C ASN A 389 -7.77 -15.22 8.14
N SER A 390 -8.13 -15.31 6.86
CA SER A 390 -9.25 -16.13 6.39
C SER A 390 -8.97 -17.62 6.52
N LEU A 391 -7.78 -18.07 6.10
CA LEU A 391 -7.38 -19.49 6.12
C LEU A 391 -7.21 -20.04 7.55
N TYR A 392 -6.58 -19.26 8.43
CA TYR A 392 -6.05 -19.75 9.71
C TYR A 392 -6.56 -18.97 10.93
N GLY A 393 -7.25 -17.85 10.75
CA GLY A 393 -7.86 -17.07 11.83
C GLY A 393 -9.23 -17.60 12.28
N GLY A 394 -10.12 -16.68 12.68
CA GLY A 394 -11.49 -16.96 13.11
C GLY A 394 -11.58 -17.90 14.32
N LYS A 395 -12.46 -18.90 14.25
CA LYS A 395 -12.66 -19.86 15.35
C LYS A 395 -11.39 -20.66 15.68
N ARG A 396 -10.56 -20.98 14.67
CA ARG A 396 -9.27 -21.68 14.89
C ARG A 396 -8.29 -20.77 15.61
N GLY A 397 -8.14 -19.54 15.14
CA GLY A 397 -7.31 -18.55 15.82
C GLY A 397 -7.75 -18.28 17.26
N LYS A 398 -9.07 -18.19 17.51
CA LYS A 398 -9.61 -18.01 18.87
C LYS A 398 -9.27 -19.18 19.80
N LYS A 399 -9.31 -20.43 19.31
CA LYS A 399 -8.91 -21.62 20.09
C LYS A 399 -7.42 -21.63 20.45
N LEU A 400 -6.59 -20.99 19.63
CA LEU A 400 -5.15 -20.86 19.83
C LEU A 400 -4.76 -19.63 20.69
N GLY A 401 -5.74 -18.88 21.20
CA GLY A 401 -5.49 -17.67 22.00
C GLY A 401 -5.00 -16.48 21.17
N LEU A 402 -5.17 -16.51 19.84
CA LEU A 402 -4.74 -15.41 18.98
C LEU A 402 -5.52 -14.13 19.26
N ARG A 403 -4.82 -13.00 19.22
CA ARG A 403 -5.32 -11.65 19.52
C ARG A 403 -6.52 -11.33 18.62
N GLY A 404 -7.72 -11.31 19.20
CA GLY A 404 -8.95 -10.95 18.47
C GLY A 404 -9.32 -11.89 17.33
N SER A 405 -8.90 -13.17 17.36
CA SER A 405 -9.14 -14.20 16.33
C SER A 405 -8.44 -14.01 14.98
N ARG A 406 -7.62 -12.97 14.81
CA ARG A 406 -6.84 -12.74 13.60
C ARG A 406 -5.36 -13.06 13.85
N LEU A 407 -4.66 -13.53 12.83
CA LEU A 407 -3.22 -13.76 12.85
C LEU A 407 -2.45 -12.46 12.63
N PHE A 408 -2.90 -11.68 11.66
CA PHE A 408 -2.25 -10.44 11.26
C PHE A 408 -3.20 -9.26 11.38
N ARG A 409 -2.67 -8.14 11.85
CA ARG A 409 -3.22 -6.83 11.54
C ARG A 409 -3.01 -6.55 10.06
N VAL A 410 -4.04 -6.02 9.40
CA VAL A 410 -3.93 -5.56 8.02
C VAL A 410 -3.31 -4.15 8.06
N PRO A 411 -2.12 -3.93 7.49
CA PRO A 411 -1.43 -2.65 7.61
C PRO A 411 -2.14 -1.55 6.80
N GLU A 412 -2.14 -0.33 7.33
CA GLU A 412 -2.58 0.86 6.61
C GLU A 412 -1.39 1.59 6.00
N ALA A 413 -1.59 2.18 4.82
CA ALA A 413 -0.60 3.03 4.19
C ALA A 413 -0.49 4.35 4.95
N GLY A 414 0.71 4.65 5.46
CA GLY A 414 0.98 5.95 6.05
C GLY A 414 1.46 6.93 5.00
N ILE A 415 0.67 7.98 4.75
CA ILE A 415 1.18 9.18 4.11
C ILE A 415 1.99 9.91 5.18
N VAL A 416 3.29 9.68 5.22
CA VAL A 416 4.19 10.59 5.93
C VAL A 416 4.10 11.91 5.18
N ASP A 417 3.72 12.98 5.88
CA ASP A 417 3.76 14.33 5.33
C ASP A 417 5.15 14.56 4.78
N ARG A 418 5.27 14.53 3.44
CA ARG A 418 6.54 14.31 2.78
C ARG A 418 7.36 15.56 3.01
N GLY A 419 8.35 15.50 3.89
CA GLY A 419 9.55 16.34 3.78
C GLY A 419 9.96 16.31 2.30
N GLY A 420 9.98 17.49 1.68
CA GLY A 420 9.63 17.67 0.26
C GLY A 420 10.22 16.64 -0.71
N ARG A 421 9.43 16.26 -1.71
CA ARG A 421 9.84 15.32 -2.76
C ARG A 421 11.07 15.87 -3.51
N CYS A 422 12.25 15.35 -3.17
CA CYS A 422 13.51 15.78 -3.77
C CYS A 422 13.69 15.17 -5.17
N MET A 423 13.84 16.03 -6.16
CA MET A 423 14.04 15.69 -7.57
C MET A 423 15.53 15.78 -7.95
N SER A 424 15.87 15.24 -9.12
CA SER A 424 17.24 15.29 -9.67
C SER A 424 17.69 16.73 -9.86
N LEU A 425 18.97 16.99 -9.56
CA LEU A 425 19.58 18.31 -9.81
C LEU A 425 19.72 18.62 -11.29
N LEU A 426 19.67 17.62 -12.17
CA LEU A 426 19.80 17.79 -13.61
C LEU A 426 18.45 17.74 -14.35
N ASP A 427 17.40 17.29 -13.66
CA ASP A 427 16.05 17.20 -14.21
C ASP A 427 15.01 17.27 -13.07
N GLY A 428 14.33 18.41 -12.96
CA GLY A 428 13.33 18.65 -11.92
C GLY A 428 12.09 17.75 -12.02
N THR A 429 11.90 17.04 -13.13
CA THR A 429 10.74 16.15 -13.35
C THR A 429 10.99 14.71 -12.91
N VAL A 430 12.27 14.34 -12.71
CA VAL A 430 12.68 12.99 -12.33
C VAL A 430 13.09 12.94 -10.85
N LYS A 431 12.59 11.95 -10.10
CA LYS A 431 12.97 11.74 -8.69
C LYS A 431 14.47 11.48 -8.57
N MET A 432 15.11 12.06 -7.55
CA MET A 432 16.51 11.75 -7.25
C MET A 432 16.68 10.25 -7.01
N SER A 433 17.64 9.62 -7.71
CA SER A 433 17.83 8.17 -7.70
C SER A 433 19.30 7.78 -7.56
N LYS A 434 19.53 6.71 -6.78
CA LYS A 434 20.82 6.02 -6.66
C LYS A 434 21.33 5.46 -7.99
N SER A 435 20.42 5.08 -8.89
CA SER A 435 20.76 4.43 -10.16
C SER A 435 20.87 5.39 -11.34
N ALA A 436 20.80 6.71 -11.12
CA ALA A 436 21.00 7.69 -12.18
C ALA A 436 22.45 7.63 -12.69
N GLU A 437 22.62 7.67 -14.02
CA GLU A 437 23.92 7.55 -14.69
C GLU A 437 24.92 8.62 -14.23
N SER A 438 24.45 9.85 -14.07
CA SER A 438 25.27 10.96 -13.61
C SER A 438 25.16 11.14 -12.09
N ASP A 439 26.27 11.01 -11.38
CA ASP A 439 26.35 11.31 -9.94
C ASP A 439 26.04 12.77 -9.61
N ALA A 440 26.23 13.69 -10.57
CA ALA A 440 25.87 15.11 -10.41
C ALA A 440 24.35 15.35 -10.31
N SER A 441 23.52 14.35 -10.62
CA SER A 441 22.06 14.41 -10.44
C SER A 441 21.60 14.36 -8.98
N ARG A 442 22.49 14.00 -8.04
CA ARG A 442 22.15 13.77 -6.63
C ARG A 442 23.21 14.31 -5.69
N ILE A 443 22.79 14.72 -4.49
CA ILE A 443 23.69 14.98 -3.36
C ILE A 443 23.72 13.73 -2.49
N ASN A 444 24.89 13.11 -2.33
CA ASN A 444 25.05 12.02 -1.37
C ASN A 444 25.24 12.61 0.04
N LEU A 445 24.75 11.93 1.07
CA LEU A 445 24.81 12.46 2.45
C LEU A 445 26.24 12.61 2.98
N LEU A 446 27.18 11.86 2.40
CA LEU A 446 28.60 11.87 2.74
C LEU A 446 29.45 12.63 1.69
N ASP A 447 28.83 13.36 0.75
CA ASP A 447 29.59 14.21 -0.15
C ASP A 447 30.34 15.29 0.65
N PRO A 448 31.63 15.53 0.40
CA PRO A 448 32.36 16.62 1.07
C PRO A 448 31.82 17.99 0.63
N PRO A 449 32.03 19.04 1.43
CA PRO A 449 31.48 20.37 1.18
C PRO A 449 31.72 20.90 -0.24
N ASP A 450 32.93 20.73 -0.77
CA ASP A 450 33.28 21.22 -2.11
C ASP A 450 32.55 20.47 -3.23
N LEU A 451 32.25 19.18 -3.03
CA LEU A 451 31.47 18.41 -4.00
C LEU A 451 30.00 18.83 -3.96
N ILE A 452 29.44 19.08 -2.77
CA ILE A 452 28.08 19.62 -2.62
C ILE A 452 27.96 20.96 -3.37
N ARG A 453 28.88 21.90 -3.11
CA ARG A 453 28.93 23.20 -3.79
C ARG A 453 28.98 23.05 -5.31
N LYS A 454 29.87 22.19 -5.81
CA LYS A 454 30.04 21.94 -7.25
C LYS A 454 28.78 21.34 -7.89
N LYS A 455 28.10 20.41 -7.20
CA LYS A 455 26.86 19.80 -7.69
C LYS A 455 25.71 20.80 -7.73
N VAL A 456 25.52 21.60 -6.67
CA VAL A 456 24.49 22.66 -6.62
C VAL A 456 24.75 23.74 -7.66
N GLN A 457 26.00 24.15 -7.86
CA GLN A 457 26.38 25.10 -8.90
C GLN A 457 25.94 24.63 -10.30
N ARG A 458 26.12 23.33 -10.57
CA ARG A 458 25.78 22.68 -11.85
C ARG A 458 24.32 22.26 -11.97
N ALA A 459 23.49 22.43 -10.94
CA ALA A 459 22.08 22.09 -11.02
C ALA A 459 21.41 22.83 -12.18
N LYS A 460 20.56 22.15 -12.93
CA LYS A 460 19.79 22.73 -14.03
C LYS A 460 18.84 23.79 -13.47
N THR A 461 18.77 24.93 -14.14
CA THR A 461 17.88 26.05 -13.79
C THR A 461 17.39 26.72 -15.06
N ASP A 462 16.25 27.40 -14.98
CA ASP A 462 15.74 28.24 -16.06
C ASP A 462 16.49 29.58 -16.16
N ALA A 463 16.17 30.36 -17.19
CA ALA A 463 16.68 31.72 -17.39
C ALA A 463 15.70 32.81 -16.92
N GLN A 464 14.61 32.44 -16.21
CA GLN A 464 13.59 33.39 -15.77
C GLN A 464 14.04 34.09 -14.48
N ASP A 465 13.72 35.38 -14.37
CA ASP A 465 13.95 36.14 -13.14
C ASP A 465 12.88 35.83 -12.08
N GLY A 466 13.26 35.94 -10.81
CA GLY A 466 12.41 35.65 -9.66
C GLY A 466 12.31 34.15 -9.35
N LEU A 467 12.40 33.82 -8.07
CA LEU A 467 12.32 32.45 -7.56
C LEU A 467 10.99 32.25 -6.82
N ARG A 468 10.15 31.36 -7.35
CA ARG A 468 8.82 31.09 -6.79
C ARG A 468 8.44 29.62 -6.96
N TRP A 469 7.60 29.12 -6.05
CA TRP A 469 6.91 27.84 -6.21
C TRP A 469 5.71 27.95 -7.14
N GLY A 470 5.14 26.79 -7.49
CA GLY A 470 3.80 26.69 -8.08
C GLY A 470 3.73 26.93 -9.58
N ASP A 471 4.87 27.14 -10.24
CA ASP A 471 4.97 27.24 -11.69
C ASP A 471 5.29 25.85 -12.29
N PRO A 472 4.33 25.17 -12.94
CA PRO A 472 4.53 23.81 -13.48
C PRO A 472 5.62 23.75 -14.55
N ASP A 473 5.90 24.88 -15.21
CA ASP A 473 6.91 24.98 -16.27
C ASP A 473 8.32 25.23 -15.69
N ARG A 474 8.46 25.38 -14.37
CA ARG A 474 9.73 25.59 -13.65
C ARG A 474 9.97 24.52 -12.58
N PRO A 475 9.99 23.22 -12.92
CA PRO A 475 10.10 22.15 -11.94
C PRO A 475 11.46 22.16 -11.21
N GLU A 476 12.54 22.61 -11.86
CA GLU A 476 13.84 22.77 -11.21
C GLU A 476 13.81 23.84 -10.10
N ALA A 477 13.06 24.93 -10.32
CA ALA A 477 12.94 25.99 -9.33
C ALA A 477 12.18 25.51 -8.10
N ALA A 478 11.03 24.86 -8.30
CA ALA A 478 10.28 24.23 -7.24
C ALA A 478 11.14 23.22 -6.46
N ASN A 479 11.96 22.41 -7.14
CA ASN A 479 12.83 21.43 -6.50
C ASN A 479 13.87 22.11 -5.57
N LEU A 480 14.66 23.07 -6.08
CA LEU A 480 15.73 23.68 -5.30
C LEU A 480 15.19 24.52 -4.14
N LEU A 481 14.07 25.22 -4.33
CA LEU A 481 13.39 25.96 -3.26
C LEU A 481 12.83 25.03 -2.19
N THR A 482 12.24 23.90 -2.60
CA THR A 482 11.75 22.88 -1.66
C THR A 482 12.89 22.28 -0.85
N ILE A 483 14.04 22.00 -1.46
CA ILE A 483 15.24 21.53 -0.74
C ILE A 483 15.66 22.59 0.29
N TYR A 484 15.77 23.86 -0.12
CA TYR A 484 16.21 24.95 0.74
C TYR A 484 15.28 25.17 1.94
N GLN A 485 13.97 25.20 1.71
CA GLN A 485 12.97 25.27 2.77
C GLN A 485 13.10 24.08 3.72
N THR A 486 13.23 22.87 3.18
CA THR A 486 13.25 21.66 3.99
C THR A 486 14.48 21.59 4.89
N ILE A 487 15.67 21.97 4.40
CA ILE A 487 16.91 21.93 5.21
C ILE A 487 16.99 23.09 6.21
N THR A 488 16.48 24.27 5.87
CA THR A 488 16.47 25.41 6.80
C THR A 488 15.35 25.30 7.84
N GLY A 489 14.31 24.49 7.57
CA GLY A 489 13.17 24.30 8.46
C GLY A 489 12.26 25.54 8.58
N ARG A 490 12.46 26.54 7.72
CA ARG A 490 11.71 27.80 7.76
C ARG A 490 10.36 27.68 7.04
N PRO A 491 9.33 28.45 7.47
CA PRO A 491 8.04 28.51 6.78
C PRO A 491 8.19 28.90 5.31
N GLN A 492 7.26 28.43 4.47
CA GLN A 492 7.32 28.68 3.02
C GLN A 492 7.26 30.17 2.71
N GLU A 493 6.48 30.92 3.50
CA GLU A 493 6.27 32.36 3.36
C GLU A 493 7.57 33.14 3.57
N GLU A 494 8.31 32.81 4.63
CA GLU A 494 9.60 33.44 4.95
C GLU A 494 10.64 33.17 3.86
N VAL A 495 10.72 31.92 3.38
CA VAL A 495 11.63 31.56 2.30
C VAL A 495 11.22 32.24 0.99
N ALA A 496 9.92 32.37 0.71
CA ALA A 496 9.41 33.08 -0.47
C ALA A 496 9.82 34.55 -0.46
N GLU A 497 9.68 35.23 0.69
CA GLU A 497 10.07 36.63 0.84
C GLU A 497 11.57 36.84 0.66
N GLU A 498 12.39 35.97 1.23
CA GLU A 498 13.85 36.04 1.09
C GLU A 498 14.29 35.87 -0.38
N VAL A 499 13.75 34.86 -1.06
CA VAL A 499 14.25 34.45 -2.39
C VAL A 499 13.57 35.19 -3.54
N ALA A 500 12.47 35.91 -3.31
CA ALA A 500 11.67 36.55 -4.35
C ALA A 500 12.47 37.42 -5.32
N ALA A 501 13.41 38.21 -4.79
CA ALA A 501 14.26 39.12 -5.57
C ALA A 501 15.60 38.49 -6.02
N MET A 502 15.89 37.25 -5.60
CA MET A 502 17.17 36.60 -5.90
C MET A 502 17.23 36.08 -7.33
N ARG A 503 18.45 36.00 -7.86
CA ARG A 503 18.77 35.31 -9.12
C ARG A 503 19.49 34.00 -8.82
N TRP A 504 19.53 33.08 -9.79
CA TRP A 504 20.20 31.78 -9.63
C TRP A 504 21.67 31.88 -9.18
N GLY A 505 22.39 32.90 -9.63
CA GLY A 505 23.79 33.14 -9.24
C GLY A 505 23.98 33.44 -7.75
N THR A 506 22.96 33.99 -7.09
CA THR A 506 22.97 34.28 -5.65
C THR A 506 22.37 33.12 -4.85
N PHE A 507 21.28 32.53 -5.35
CA PHE A 507 20.55 31.49 -4.65
C PHE A 507 21.29 30.14 -4.60
N LYS A 508 22.00 29.75 -5.68
CA LYS A 508 22.74 28.47 -5.68
C LYS A 508 23.85 28.43 -4.62
N PRO A 509 24.71 29.46 -4.46
CA PRO A 509 25.65 29.52 -3.34
C PRO A 509 24.96 29.45 -1.97
N LEU A 510 23.87 30.20 -1.79
CA LEU A 510 23.10 30.18 -0.55
C LEU A 510 22.58 28.77 -0.19
N LEU A 511 21.96 28.09 -1.17
CA LEU A 511 21.52 26.70 -1.01
C LEU A 511 22.68 25.74 -0.72
N ALA A 512 23.82 25.93 -1.39
CA ALA A 512 24.99 25.08 -1.18
C ALA A 512 25.53 25.19 0.26
N GLU A 513 25.68 26.40 0.79
CA GLU A 513 26.12 26.59 2.17
C GLU A 513 25.11 26.06 3.17
N ALA A 514 23.81 26.30 2.96
CA ALA A 514 22.77 25.73 3.83
C ALA A 514 22.78 24.19 3.83
N LEU A 515 23.07 23.55 2.69
CA LEU A 515 23.23 22.09 2.62
C LEU A 515 24.48 21.60 3.38
N VAL A 516 25.59 22.32 3.24
CA VAL A 516 26.84 21.99 3.95
C VAL A 516 26.64 22.12 5.45
N GLU A 517 26.06 23.22 5.92
CA GLU A 517 25.77 23.46 7.33
C GLU A 517 24.83 22.41 7.91
N HIS A 518 23.78 22.05 7.16
CA HIS A 518 22.81 21.03 7.57
C HIS A 518 23.43 19.62 7.67
N LEU A 519 24.28 19.25 6.70
CA LEU A 519 24.86 17.90 6.64
C LEU A 519 26.09 17.74 7.54
N ALA A 520 26.84 18.80 7.83
CA ALA A 520 28.04 18.76 8.68
C ALA A 520 27.85 18.00 10.02
N PRO A 521 26.83 18.30 10.86
CA PRO A 521 26.65 17.58 12.12
C PRO A 521 26.27 16.11 11.92
N ILE A 522 25.58 15.78 10.82
CA ILE A 522 25.23 14.39 10.48
C ILE A 522 26.49 13.64 10.06
N GLN A 523 27.31 14.25 9.20
CA GLN A 523 28.58 13.67 8.74
C GLN A 523 29.55 13.45 9.88
N GLN A 524 29.64 14.38 10.84
CA GLN A 524 30.47 14.23 12.03
C GLN A 524 29.99 13.06 12.90
N ARG A 525 28.69 13.02 13.26
CA ARG A 525 28.14 11.89 14.04
C ARG A 525 28.34 10.56 13.34
N TYR A 526 28.16 10.52 12.02
CA TYR A 526 28.41 9.33 11.22
C TYR A 526 29.88 8.87 11.33
N ALA A 527 30.83 9.79 11.20
CA ALA A 527 32.25 9.49 11.34
C ALA A 527 32.58 8.97 12.75
N ASP A 528 32.01 9.59 13.80
CA ASP A 528 32.20 9.17 15.18
C ASP A 528 31.67 7.75 15.42
N ILE A 529 30.49 7.42 14.88
CA ILE A 529 29.89 6.07 14.98
C ILE A 529 30.73 5.05 14.21
N MET A 530 31.16 5.38 13.00
CA MET A 530 31.96 4.47 12.17
C MET A 530 33.37 4.25 12.72
N ALA A 531 33.88 5.17 13.56
CA ALA A 531 35.15 5.01 14.27
C ALA A 531 35.05 4.00 15.44
N ASP A 532 33.84 3.65 15.89
CA ASP A 532 33.58 2.62 16.91
C ASP A 532 32.60 1.54 16.41
N PRO A 533 33.08 0.62 15.52
CA PRO A 533 32.23 -0.43 14.96
C PRO A 533 31.65 -1.37 16.01
N GLN A 534 32.33 -1.58 17.14
CA GLN A 534 31.88 -2.48 18.18
C GLN A 534 30.61 -1.94 18.86
N THR A 535 30.58 -0.65 19.18
CA THR A 535 29.38 -0.01 19.72
C THR A 535 28.21 -0.10 18.74
N LEU A 536 28.45 0.08 17.43
CA LEU A 536 27.41 -0.05 16.42
C LEU A 536 26.86 -1.49 16.38
N ASP A 537 27.75 -2.48 16.33
CA ASP A 537 27.37 -3.89 16.31
C ASP A 537 26.59 -4.26 17.59
N ASP A 538 27.01 -3.76 18.77
CA ASP A 538 26.29 -3.94 20.04
C ASP A 538 24.88 -3.32 20.01
N ILE A 539 24.70 -2.12 19.43
CA ILE A 539 23.39 -1.47 19.26
C ILE A 539 22.46 -2.30 18.35
N LEU A 540 23.01 -2.87 17.28
CA LEU A 540 22.28 -3.64 16.28
C LEU A 540 21.91 -5.05 16.75
N GLU A 541 22.66 -5.62 17.69
CA GLU A 541 22.45 -6.99 18.17
C GLU A 541 21.59 -7.03 19.43
N LYS A 542 22.07 -6.43 20.53
CA LYS A 542 21.58 -6.70 21.88
C LYS A 542 21.24 -5.44 22.66
N ALA A 543 20.50 -5.59 23.76
CA ALA A 543 20.26 -4.45 24.64
C ALA A 543 21.60 -3.90 25.16
N SER A 544 21.88 -2.64 24.82
CA SER A 544 23.07 -1.94 25.30
C SER A 544 22.64 -0.81 26.25
N ALA A 545 23.58 -0.24 26.99
CA ALA A 545 23.31 0.96 27.79
C ALA A 545 22.72 2.11 26.95
N ARG A 546 22.85 2.05 25.63
CA ARG A 546 22.41 3.06 24.67
C ARG A 546 21.17 2.63 23.85
N GLY A 547 20.59 1.44 24.05
CA GLY A 547 19.53 0.99 23.15
C GLY A 547 18.59 -0.10 23.64
N LYS A 548 17.42 -0.18 23.00
CA LYS A 548 16.33 -1.15 23.27
C LYS A 548 16.67 -2.59 22.92
N GLY A 549 17.75 -2.81 22.17
CA GLY A 549 18.30 -4.12 21.89
C GLY A 549 18.08 -4.67 20.49
N GLY A 550 18.32 -3.84 19.47
CA GLY A 550 18.32 -4.17 18.04
C GLY A 550 17.65 -5.49 17.64
N ALA A 551 18.45 -6.48 17.24
CA ALA A 551 17.99 -7.78 16.77
C ALA A 551 17.33 -8.63 17.86
N GLU A 552 17.77 -8.58 19.12
CA GLU A 552 17.11 -9.29 20.23
C GLU A 552 15.66 -8.80 20.45
N ALA A 553 15.48 -7.47 20.50
CA ALA A 553 14.18 -6.84 20.70
C ALA A 553 13.26 -7.04 19.49
N ALA A 554 13.80 -6.88 18.28
CA ALA A 554 13.09 -7.19 17.05
C ALA A 554 12.69 -8.67 17.00
N GLY A 555 13.63 -9.56 17.34
CA GLY A 555 13.46 -11.00 17.39
C GLY A 555 12.39 -11.43 18.40
N ALA A 556 12.34 -10.84 19.59
CA ALA A 556 11.31 -11.17 20.58
C ALA A 556 9.89 -10.93 20.05
N VAL A 557 9.68 -9.82 19.32
CA VAL A 557 8.40 -9.50 18.70
C VAL A 557 8.13 -10.40 17.49
N ALA A 558 9.10 -10.54 16.60
CA ALA A 558 8.97 -11.30 15.36
C ALA A 558 8.72 -12.79 15.62
N HIS A 559 9.48 -13.42 16.53
CA HIS A 559 9.31 -14.83 16.85
C HIS A 559 7.97 -15.13 17.53
N GLN A 560 7.43 -14.18 18.30
CA GLN A 560 6.08 -14.35 18.86
C GLN A 560 5.03 -14.44 17.75
N THR A 561 5.08 -13.53 16.77
CA THR A 561 4.18 -13.58 15.61
C THR A 561 4.40 -14.86 14.80
N LEU A 562 5.66 -15.26 14.57
CA LEU A 562 5.98 -16.48 13.83
C LEU A 562 5.47 -17.74 14.54
N ASP A 563 5.65 -17.86 15.86
CA ASP A 563 5.14 -18.98 16.66
C ASP A 563 3.62 -19.09 16.53
N ASP A 564 2.92 -17.96 16.52
CA ASP A 564 1.47 -17.90 16.39
C ASP A 564 0.99 -18.32 14.98
N VAL A 565 1.71 -17.92 13.94
CA VAL A 565 1.49 -18.40 12.56
C VAL A 565 1.74 -19.91 12.48
N LYS A 566 2.86 -20.39 13.04
CA LYS A 566 3.23 -21.81 13.03
C LYS A 566 2.16 -22.67 13.71
N LYS A 567 1.69 -22.27 14.90
CA LYS A 567 0.59 -22.95 15.61
C LYS A 567 -0.68 -22.98 14.77
N ALA A 568 -1.04 -21.85 14.13
CA ALA A 568 -2.25 -21.75 13.33
C ALA A 568 -2.21 -22.60 12.05
N MET A 569 -1.02 -22.77 11.48
CA MET A 569 -0.76 -23.68 10.36
C MET A 569 -0.61 -25.15 10.78
N GLY A 570 -0.60 -25.45 12.09
CA GLY A 570 -0.55 -26.80 12.63
C GLY A 570 0.85 -27.38 12.82
N PHE A 571 1.90 -26.55 12.81
CA PHE A 571 3.25 -27.01 13.11
C PHE A 571 3.41 -27.34 14.60
N MET A 572 4.16 -28.40 14.89
CA MET A 572 4.61 -28.71 16.24
C MET A 572 5.72 -27.74 16.64
N LEU A 573 5.54 -27.02 17.74
CA LEU A 573 6.59 -26.15 18.29
C LEU A 573 7.48 -26.94 19.27
N PRO A 574 8.79 -26.63 19.32
CA PRO A 574 9.69 -27.22 20.29
C PRO A 574 9.22 -26.89 21.72
N HIS A 575 9.33 -27.85 22.62
CA HIS A 575 8.94 -27.69 24.02
C HIS A 575 9.90 -26.69 24.68
N LYS A 576 9.41 -25.49 25.02
CA LYS A 576 10.21 -24.52 25.80
C LYS A 576 10.34 -25.09 27.21
N SER A 577 11.53 -25.60 27.59
CA SER A 577 11.80 -25.93 29.00
C SER A 577 11.67 -24.64 29.79
N ARG A 578 10.76 -24.62 30.77
CA ARG A 578 10.52 -23.46 31.62
C ARG A 578 11.72 -23.10 32.46
#